data_AF-A0A1V5BK99-F1
#
_entry.id   AF-A0A1V5BK99-F1
#
_cell.length_a   1.000
_cell.length_b   1.000
_cell.length_c   1.000
_cell.angle_alpha   90.00
_cell.angle_beta   90.00
_cell.angle_gamma   90.00
#
_symmetry.space_group_name_H-M   'P 1'
#
loop_
_entity.id
_entity.type
_entity.pdbx_description
1 polymer ?
#
loop_
_entity_poly.entity_id
_entity_poly.type
_entity_poly.pdbx_seq_one_letter_code
_entity_poly.pdbx_strand_id
1 'polypeptide(L)'
;MKINGTGGIDTIKVYSAQLKKAEANKKASDQAWGDTFEISPEAKKIQSYLTRLEKSPEVRDDLVASLKKQIEEGTYRPDSKRIASGILQERLVDKAGHKGL
;
A
#
# COMPACT_ATOMS: atom_id res chain seq x y z
N MET A 1 19.33 62.25 -46.98
CA MET A 1 19.80 60.96 -46.42
C MET A 1 18.80 59.88 -46.81
N LYS A 2 19.24 58.79 -47.46
CA LYS A 2 18.44 57.59 -47.71
C LYS A 2 19.10 56.44 -46.95
N ILE A 3 18.40 55.84 -45.99
CA ILE A 3 18.90 54.66 -45.27
C ILE A 3 18.61 53.42 -46.12
N ASN A 4 19.67 52.78 -46.62
CA ASN A 4 19.60 51.48 -47.27
C ASN A 4 19.82 50.37 -46.23
N GLY A 5 19.05 49.28 -46.33
CA GLY A 5 19.50 47.95 -45.91
C GLY A 5 18.82 47.36 -44.69
N THR A 6 17.59 46.86 -44.83
CA THR A 6 17.16 45.71 -44.03
C THR A 6 17.79 44.46 -44.65
N GLY A 7 19.04 44.22 -44.27
CA GLY A 7 19.83 43.08 -44.75
C GLY A 7 19.17 41.75 -44.37
N GLY A 8 18.81 40.97 -45.40
CA GLY A 8 18.79 39.50 -45.40
C GLY A 8 17.96 38.74 -44.38
N ILE A 9 17.20 39.40 -43.50
CA ILE A 9 16.42 38.73 -42.46
C ILE A 9 15.06 38.36 -43.05
N ASP A 10 14.91 37.09 -43.39
CA ASP A 10 13.61 36.46 -43.66
C ASP A 10 12.80 36.41 -42.35
N THR A 11 11.96 37.42 -42.16
CA THR A 11 11.14 37.63 -40.95
C THR A 11 10.15 36.48 -40.73
N ILE A 12 9.71 35.81 -41.79
CA ILE A 12 8.82 34.64 -41.72
C ILE A 12 9.57 33.45 -41.12
N LYS A 13 10.84 33.28 -41.49
CA LYS A 13 11.70 32.23 -40.92
C LYS A 13 12.01 32.45 -39.44
N VAL A 14 12.22 33.69 -39.01
CA VAL A 14 12.43 34.02 -37.59
C VAL A 14 11.16 33.76 -36.77
N TYR A 15 10.00 34.20 -37.28
CA TYR A 15 8.71 33.99 -36.61
C TYR A 15 8.37 32.50 -36.48
N SER A 16 8.54 31.71 -37.55
CA SER A 16 8.30 30.26 -37.52
C SER A 16 9.28 29.50 -36.62
N ALA A 17 10.54 29.94 -36.50
CA ALA A 17 11.48 29.39 -35.52
C ALA A 17 11.07 29.69 -34.07
N GLN A 18 10.48 30.87 -33.83
CA GLN A 18 9.95 31.25 -32.51
C GLN A 18 8.75 30.39 -32.11
N LEU A 19 7.82 30.13 -33.05
CA LEU A 19 6.68 29.24 -32.82
C LEU A 19 7.12 27.80 -32.50
N LYS A 20 8.08 27.25 -33.26
CA LYS A 20 8.63 25.92 -33.00
C LYS A 20 9.33 25.82 -31.64
N LYS A 21 10.04 26.89 -31.22
CA LYS A 21 10.68 26.95 -29.90
C LYS A 21 9.65 27.02 -28.77
N ALA A 22 8.54 27.72 -28.96
CA ALA A 22 7.44 27.77 -28.00
C ALA A 22 6.70 26.42 -27.88
N GLU A 23 6.50 25.70 -28.99
CA GLU A 23 5.94 24.34 -28.99
C GLU A 23 6.87 23.31 -28.35
N ALA A 24 8.18 23.43 -28.59
CA ALA A 24 9.19 22.60 -27.92
C ALA A 24 9.26 22.87 -26.41
N ASN A 25 9.10 24.13 -25.98
CA ASN A 25 9.06 24.48 -24.55
C ASN A 25 7.78 24.00 -23.86
N LYS A 26 6.63 23.98 -24.56
CA LYS A 26 5.40 23.36 -24.08
C LYS A 26 5.53 21.83 -23.94
N LYS A 27 6.16 21.17 -24.91
CA LYS A 27 6.46 19.72 -24.81
C LYS A 27 7.48 19.41 -23.71
N ALA A 28 8.41 20.32 -23.42
CA ALA A 28 9.34 20.19 -22.30
C ALA A 28 8.67 20.45 -20.93
N SER A 29 7.62 21.27 -20.86
CA SER A 29 6.81 21.41 -19.63
C SER A 29 5.82 20.26 -19.43
N ASP A 30 5.45 19.53 -20.49
CA ASP A 30 4.69 18.27 -20.42
C ASP A 30 5.57 17.06 -20.07
N GLN A 31 6.90 17.22 -20.05
CA GLN A 31 7.82 16.24 -19.49
C GLN A 31 7.76 16.35 -17.96
N ALA A 32 6.66 15.83 -17.43
CA ALA A 32 6.23 15.85 -16.05
C ALA A 32 7.38 15.67 -15.05
N TRP A 33 7.73 16.75 -14.33
CA TRP A 33 8.13 16.62 -12.94
C TRP A 33 6.86 16.41 -12.11
N GLY A 34 6.26 15.22 -12.27
CA GLY A 34 5.21 14.75 -11.38
C GLY A 34 5.87 14.17 -10.13
N ASP A 35 5.46 14.64 -8.96
CA ASP A 35 5.79 13.97 -7.71
C ASP A 35 5.41 12.49 -7.82
N THR A 36 6.42 11.62 -7.68
CA THR A 36 6.21 10.17 -7.75
C THR A 36 5.89 9.68 -6.35
N PHE A 37 4.66 9.21 -6.14
CA PHE A 37 4.23 8.60 -4.89
C PHE A 37 4.35 7.07 -4.99
N GLU A 38 5.30 6.48 -4.26
CA GLU A 38 5.43 5.03 -4.13
C GLU A 38 4.98 4.56 -2.74
N ILE A 39 4.12 3.54 -2.71
CA ILE A 39 3.70 2.89 -1.45
C ILE A 39 4.88 2.05 -0.94
N SER A 40 5.25 2.27 0.34
CA SER A 40 6.33 1.53 0.98
C SER A 40 6.07 0.01 0.97
N PRO A 41 7.14 -0.82 0.91
CA PRO A 41 7.02 -2.28 1.00
C PRO A 41 6.26 -2.75 2.25
N GLU A 42 6.42 -2.05 3.37
CA GLU A 42 5.77 -2.34 4.65
C GLU A 42 4.26 -2.10 4.55
N ALA A 43 3.84 -0.98 3.95
CA ALA A 43 2.42 -0.67 3.75
C ALA A 43 1.75 -1.70 2.84
N LYS A 44 2.44 -2.18 1.80
CA LYS A 44 1.94 -3.28 0.95
C LYS A 44 1.74 -4.58 1.74
N LYS A 45 2.66 -4.90 2.66
CA LYS A 45 2.52 -6.09 3.54
C LYS A 45 1.32 -5.95 4.46
N ILE A 46 1.15 -4.81 5.12
CA ILE A 46 0.01 -4.54 6.00
C ILE A 46 -1.30 -4.70 5.24
N GLN A 47 -1.43 -4.08 4.06
CA GLN A 47 -2.60 -4.22 3.20
C GLN A 47 -2.87 -5.70 2.87
N SER A 48 -1.83 -6.47 2.55
CA SER A 48 -1.97 -7.89 2.25
C SER A 48 -2.47 -8.70 3.46
N TYR A 49 -2.06 -8.35 4.68
CA TYR A 49 -2.52 -9.00 5.91
C TYR A 49 -3.96 -8.63 6.22
N LEU A 50 -4.34 -7.36 6.10
CA LEU A 50 -5.72 -6.90 6.29
C LEU A 50 -6.67 -7.62 5.33
N THR A 51 -6.34 -7.67 4.04
CA THR A 51 -7.16 -8.39 3.06
C THR A 51 -7.26 -9.90 3.35
N ARG A 52 -6.24 -10.51 3.95
CA ARG A 52 -6.32 -11.91 4.39
C ARG A 52 -7.19 -12.08 5.63
N LEU A 53 -7.13 -11.15 6.57
CA LEU A 53 -7.96 -11.14 7.77
C LEU A 53 -9.44 -10.96 7.42
N GLU A 54 -9.77 -10.03 6.51
CA GLU A 54 -11.15 -9.81 6.03
C GLU A 54 -11.75 -11.05 5.35
N LYS A 55 -10.91 -11.84 4.67
CA LYS A 55 -11.34 -13.08 4.00
C LYS A 55 -11.33 -14.29 4.93
N SER A 56 -10.77 -14.17 6.13
CA SER A 56 -10.74 -15.27 7.09
C SER A 56 -12.14 -15.45 7.66
N PRO A 57 -12.67 -16.68 7.70
CA PRO A 57 -13.94 -16.93 8.34
C PRO A 57 -13.82 -16.65 9.84
N GLU A 58 -14.91 -16.15 10.43
CA GLU A 58 -15.01 -15.95 11.88
C GLU A 58 -14.86 -17.28 12.63
N VAL A 59 -15.47 -18.35 12.07
CA VAL A 59 -15.36 -19.71 12.59
C VAL A 59 -14.65 -20.60 11.58
N ARG A 60 -13.65 -21.35 12.04
CA ARG A 60 -12.96 -22.35 11.22
C ARG A 60 -13.73 -23.68 11.30
N ASP A 61 -14.82 -23.79 10.56
CA ASP A 61 -15.75 -24.93 10.62
C ASP A 61 -15.05 -26.29 10.46
N ASP A 62 -14.09 -26.40 9.54
CA ASP A 62 -13.31 -27.64 9.34
C ASP A 62 -12.55 -28.06 10.60
N LEU A 63 -11.94 -27.09 11.29
CA LEU A 63 -11.22 -27.34 12.55
C LEU A 63 -12.22 -27.78 13.63
N VAL A 64 -13.36 -27.11 13.74
CA VAL A 64 -14.40 -27.45 14.71
C VAL A 64 -14.92 -28.87 14.47
N ALA A 65 -15.24 -29.21 13.22
CA ALA A 65 -15.70 -30.55 12.85
C ALA A 65 -14.65 -31.62 13.20
N SER A 66 -13.38 -31.36 12.90
CA SER A 66 -12.29 -32.29 13.23
C SER A 66 -12.11 -32.51 14.73
N LEU A 67 -12.30 -31.47 15.54
CA LEU A 67 -12.20 -31.55 17.00
C LEU A 67 -13.41 -32.28 17.59
N LYS A 68 -14.63 -31.98 17.12
CA LYS A 68 -15.84 -32.69 17.53
C LYS A 68 -15.71 -34.19 17.30
N LYS A 69 -15.26 -34.58 16.10
CA LYS A 69 -15.02 -35.98 15.75
C LYS A 69 -14.02 -36.65 16.70
N GLN A 70 -12.88 -36.00 16.98
CA GLN A 70 -11.88 -36.55 17.92
C GLN A 70 -12.43 -36.72 19.34
N ILE A 71 -13.33 -35.83 19.77
CA ILE A 71 -13.99 -35.92 21.08
C ILE A 71 -14.95 -37.11 21.10
N GLU A 72 -15.79 -37.26 20.06
CA GLU A 72 -16.73 -38.39 19.92
C GLU A 72 -16.01 -39.74 19.87
N GLU A 73 -14.89 -39.81 19.15
CA GLU A 73 -14.05 -41.01 19.06
C GLU A 73 -13.19 -41.25 20.31
N GLY A 74 -13.19 -40.33 21.28
CA GLY A 74 -12.35 -40.41 22.48
C GLY A 74 -10.85 -40.29 22.22
N THR A 75 -10.45 -39.84 21.03
CA THR A 75 -9.04 -39.68 20.62
C THR A 75 -8.49 -38.30 20.93
N TYR A 76 -9.34 -37.35 21.30
CA TYR A 76 -8.93 -36.02 21.71
C TYR A 76 -8.09 -36.05 22.99
N ARG A 77 -6.84 -35.58 22.90
CA ARG A 77 -5.90 -35.49 24.03
C ARG A 77 -5.52 -34.03 24.29
N PRO A 78 -6.17 -33.36 25.26
CA PRO A 78 -5.81 -32.00 25.64
C PRO A 78 -4.37 -31.93 26.15
N ASP A 79 -3.65 -30.88 25.77
CA ASP A 79 -2.31 -30.61 26.28
C ASP A 79 -2.41 -29.79 27.58
N SER A 80 -2.02 -30.42 28.70
CA SER A 80 -2.07 -29.82 30.03
C SER A 80 -1.21 -28.55 30.16
N LYS A 81 -0.07 -28.49 29.45
CA LYS A 81 0.77 -27.29 29.44
C LYS A 81 0.06 -26.14 28.75
N ARG A 82 -0.57 -26.41 27.60
CA ARG A 82 -1.35 -25.39 26.87
C ARG A 82 -2.53 -24.87 27.68
N ILE A 83 -3.22 -25.75 28.42
CA ILE A 83 -4.31 -25.35 29.32
C ILE A 83 -3.77 -24.41 30.42
N ALA A 84 -2.71 -24.81 31.11
CA ALA A 84 -2.11 -24.00 32.18
C ALA A 84 -1.62 -22.64 31.65
N SER A 85 -0.95 -22.62 30.50
CA SER A 85 -0.51 -21.40 29.84
C SER A 85 -1.70 -20.49 29.49
N GLY A 86 -2.80 -21.04 28.97
CA GLY A 86 -4.02 -20.27 28.67
C GLY A 86 -4.63 -19.61 29.92
N ILE A 87 -4.72 -20.36 31.02
CA ILE A 87 -5.22 -19.83 32.31
C ILE A 87 -4.33 -18.67 32.81
N LEU A 88 -3.01 -18.84 32.75
CA LEU A 88 -2.08 -17.79 33.19
C LEU A 88 -2.15 -16.55 32.28
N GLN A 89 -2.25 -16.75 30.97
CA GLN A 89 -2.33 -15.67 30.00
C GLN A 89 -3.57 -14.81 30.23
N GLU A 90 -4.74 -15.42 30.43
CA GLU A 90 -5.99 -14.70 30.72
C GLU A 90 -5.84 -13.81 31.97
N ARG A 91 -5.30 -14.38 33.04
CA ARG A 91 -5.06 -13.65 34.31
C ARG A 91 -4.10 -12.48 34.16
N LEU A 92 -3.12 -12.59 33.27
CA LEU A 92 -2.17 -11.52 32.99
C LEU A 92 -2.81 -10.41 32.15
N VAL A 93 -3.64 -10.76 31.16
CA VAL A 93 -4.39 -9.79 30.35
C VAL A 93 -5.35 -8.98 31.23
N ASP A 94 -6.11 -9.64 32.10
CA ASP A 94 -7.00 -8.97 33.06
C ASP A 94 -6.23 -7.97 33.94
N LYS A 95 -5.09 -8.40 34.50
CA LYS A 95 -4.26 -7.56 35.37
C LYS A 95 -3.65 -6.37 34.62
N ALA A 96 -3.26 -6.56 33.36
CA ALA A 96 -2.74 -5.49 32.52
C ALA A 96 -3.84 -4.48 32.16
N GLY A 97 -5.06 -4.94 31.90
CA GLY A 97 -6.23 -4.09 31.64
C GLY A 97 -6.64 -3.23 32.84
N HIS A 98 -6.44 -3.71 34.07
CA HIS A 98 -6.74 -2.95 35.29
C HIS A 98 -5.65 -1.96 35.73
N LYS A 99 -4.46 -1.95 35.11
CA LYS A 99 -3.34 -1.10 35.53
C LYS A 99 -3.21 0.21 34.71
N GLY A 100 -4.20 0.50 33.86
CA GLY A 100 -4.21 1.62 32.92
C GLY A 100 -5.35 2.64 33.12
N LEU A 101 -5.89 2.76 34.34
CA LEU A 101 -6.81 3.83 34.75
C LEU A 101 -6.30 4.48 36.03
#